data_AF-A0A2E0YT13-F1
#
_entry.id   AF-A0A2E0YT13-F1
#
_cell.length_a   1.000
_cell.length_b   1.000
_cell.length_c   1.000
_cell.angle_alpha   90.00
_cell.angle_beta   90.00
_cell.angle_gamma   90.00
#
_symmetry.space_group_name_H-M   'P 1'
#
loop_
_entity.id
_entity.type
_entity.pdbx_description
1 polymer ?
#
loop_
_entity_poly.entity_id
_entity_poly.type
_entity_poly.pdbx_seq_one_letter_code
_entity_poly.pdbx_strand_id
1 'polypeptide(L)'
;MHTLMAELQRRWQAMFDALAAGQDLPPGQRLRAEGMMEAALLLDAASEAQMFAVMERCYRQAFGRDISADFGAHWRAFFPFPQIPAMARRAPVYPSTAD
;
A
#
# COMPACT_ATOMS: atom_id res chain seq x y z
N MET A 1 8.21 -10.91 -16.98
CA MET A 1 7.37 -10.38 -15.88
C MET A 1 5.92 -10.59 -16.26
N HIS A 2 5.11 -11.22 -15.41
CA HIS A 2 3.68 -11.38 -15.64
C HIS A 2 3.03 -9.99 -15.74
N THR A 3 2.22 -9.72 -16.77
CA THR A 3 1.60 -8.40 -17.02
C THR A 3 0.89 -7.86 -15.78
N LEU A 4 0.27 -8.76 -15.00
CA LEU A 4 -0.42 -8.43 -13.75
C LEU A 4 0.53 -7.87 -12.66
N MET A 5 1.72 -8.47 -12.49
CA MET A 5 2.70 -8.00 -11.51
C MET A 5 3.29 -6.64 -11.89
N ALA A 6 3.50 -6.39 -13.18
CA ALA A 6 3.95 -5.09 -13.66
C ALA A 6 2.89 -3.99 -13.35
N GLU A 7 1.62 -4.30 -13.60
CA GLU A 7 0.53 -3.37 -13.30
C GLU A 7 0.33 -3.17 -11.79
N LEU A 8 0.45 -4.22 -10.97
CA LEU A 8 0.44 -4.11 -9.51
C LEU A 8 1.56 -3.19 -9.01
N GLN A 9 2.79 -3.38 -9.49
CA GLN A 9 3.92 -2.52 -9.14
C GLN A 9 3.64 -1.06 -9.50
N ARG A 10 3.13 -0.80 -10.72
CA ARG A 10 2.78 0.56 -11.16
C ARG A 10 1.72 1.20 -10.26
N ARG A 11 0.70 0.44 -9.86
CA ARG A 11 -0.37 0.92 -8.97
C ARG A 11 0.14 1.18 -7.56
N TRP A 12 0.91 0.27 -6.97
CA TRP A 12 1.50 0.50 -5.65
C TRP A 12 2.36 1.75 -5.63
N GLN A 13 3.19 1.96 -6.65
CA GLN A 13 4.00 3.18 -6.76
C GLN A 13 3.12 4.43 -6.75
N ALA A 14 2.11 4.48 -7.63
CA ALA A 14 1.21 5.63 -7.71
C ALA A 14 0.45 5.89 -6.39
N MET A 15 -0.03 4.84 -5.73
CA MET A 15 -0.77 4.98 -4.47
C MET A 15 0.15 5.46 -3.33
N PHE A 16 1.34 4.89 -3.20
CA PHE A 16 2.27 5.29 -2.15
C PHE A 16 2.88 6.67 -2.39
N ASP A 17 3.15 7.04 -3.64
CA ASP A 17 3.60 8.40 -3.98
C ASP A 17 2.53 9.45 -3.61
N ALA A 18 1.25 9.17 -3.92
CA ALA A 18 0.13 10.03 -3.53
C ALA A 18 0.01 10.18 -2.01
N LEU A 19 0.08 9.06 -1.27
CA LEU A 19 0.03 9.07 0.19
C LEU A 19 1.24 9.79 0.81
N ALA A 20 2.44 9.59 0.25
CA ALA A 20 3.65 10.29 0.68
C ALA A 20 3.54 11.81 0.46
N ALA A 21 2.87 12.23 -0.61
CA ALA A 21 2.53 13.62 -0.89
C ALA A 21 1.40 14.19 -0.01
N GLY A 22 0.81 13.38 0.88
CA GLY A 22 -0.30 13.79 1.75
C GLY A 22 -1.65 13.87 1.05
N GLN A 23 -1.79 13.23 -0.10
CA GLN A 23 -3.05 13.17 -0.84
C GLN A 23 -3.94 12.04 -0.32
N ASP A 24 -5.25 12.22 -0.49
CA ASP A 24 -6.21 11.15 -0.23
C ASP A 24 -6.07 10.04 -1.26
N LEU A 25 -6.12 8.79 -0.80
CA LEU A 25 -6.21 7.63 -1.67
C LEU A 25 -7.66 7.16 -1.80
N PRO A 26 -8.29 7.24 -2.99
CA PRO A 26 -9.65 6.75 -3.16
C PRO A 26 -9.74 5.24 -2.87
N PRO A 27 -10.73 4.78 -2.07
CA PRO A 27 -10.86 3.37 -1.72
C PRO A 27 -10.87 2.43 -2.93
N GLY A 28 -11.50 2.86 -4.04
CA GLY A 28 -11.55 2.06 -5.27
C GLY A 28 -10.20 1.79 -5.93
N GLN A 29 -9.18 2.64 -5.72
CA GLN A 29 -7.83 2.35 -6.21
C GLN A 29 -7.19 1.21 -5.41
N ARG A 30 -7.27 1.29 -4.09
CA ARG A 30 -6.80 0.26 -3.16
C ARG A 30 -7.50 -1.08 -3.43
N LEU A 31 -8.84 -1.11 -3.39
CA LEU A 31 -9.62 -2.35 -3.55
C LEU A 31 -9.34 -3.05 -4.89
N ARG A 32 -9.15 -2.29 -5.98
CA ARG A 32 -8.78 -2.88 -7.28
C ARG A 32 -7.38 -3.49 -7.27
N ALA A 33 -6.42 -2.89 -6.57
CA ALA A 33 -5.09 -3.47 -6.42
C ALA A 33 -5.13 -4.73 -5.54
N GLU A 34 -5.88 -4.72 -4.45
CA GLU A 34 -6.08 -5.89 -3.57
C GLU A 34 -6.68 -7.08 -4.34
N GLY A 35 -7.75 -6.86 -5.13
CA GLY A 35 -8.30 -7.93 -5.96
C GLY A 35 -7.35 -8.43 -7.05
N MET A 36 -6.47 -7.57 -7.57
CA MET A 36 -5.40 -7.99 -8.48
C MET A 36 -4.32 -8.83 -7.80
N MET A 37 -4.05 -8.59 -6.51
CA MET A 37 -3.13 -9.43 -5.73
C MET A 37 -3.72 -10.83 -5.58
N GLU A 38 -5.00 -10.95 -5.24
CA GLU A 38 -5.69 -12.25 -5.18
C GLU A 38 -5.64 -12.96 -6.54
N ALA A 39 -5.91 -12.25 -7.64
CA ALA A 39 -5.81 -12.81 -8.98
C ALA A 39 -4.39 -13.29 -9.32
N ALA A 40 -3.35 -12.57 -8.87
CA ALA A 40 -1.96 -12.97 -9.11
C ALA A 40 -1.59 -14.25 -8.35
N LEU A 41 -2.13 -14.43 -7.14
CA LEU A 41 -1.98 -15.66 -6.39
C LEU A 41 -2.72 -16.82 -7.06
N LEU A 42 -3.98 -16.62 -7.45
CA LEU A 42 -4.82 -17.66 -8.07
C LEU A 42 -4.31 -18.13 -9.43
N LEU A 43 -3.59 -17.28 -10.16
CA LEU A 43 -3.01 -17.59 -11.47
C LEU A 43 -1.56 -18.10 -11.38
N ASP A 44 -1.05 -18.39 -10.18
CA ASP A 44 0.35 -18.76 -9.92
C ASP A 44 1.36 -17.74 -10.50
N ALA A 45 0.94 -16.48 -10.66
CA ALA A 45 1.76 -15.42 -11.24
C ALA A 45 2.77 -14.87 -10.22
N ALA A 46 2.44 -14.93 -8.93
CA ALA A 46 3.33 -14.62 -7.82
C ALA A 46 2.80 -15.22 -6.51
N SER A 47 3.71 -15.58 -5.60
CA SER A 47 3.37 -15.90 -4.22
C SER A 47 3.06 -14.64 -3.41
N GLU A 48 2.34 -14.79 -2.29
CA GLU A 48 2.10 -13.71 -1.32
C GLU A 48 3.40 -13.05 -0.86
N ALA A 49 4.43 -13.85 -0.55
CA ALA A 49 5.72 -13.35 -0.10
C ALA A 49 6.41 -12.48 -1.16
N GLN A 50 6.33 -12.87 -2.43
CA GLN A 50 6.88 -12.06 -3.54
C GLN A 50 6.10 -10.75 -3.70
N MET A 51 4.77 -10.79 -3.62
CA MET A 51 3.95 -9.59 -3.73
C MET A 51 4.21 -8.60 -2.59
N PHE A 52 4.29 -9.09 -1.35
CA PHE A 52 4.67 -8.24 -0.22
C PHE A 52 6.06 -7.63 -0.38
N ALA A 53 7.06 -8.41 -0.81
CA ALA A 53 8.41 -7.89 -1.04
C ALA A 53 8.44 -6.78 -2.10
N VAL A 54 7.66 -6.91 -3.18
CA VAL A 54 7.56 -5.88 -4.21
C VAL A 54 6.83 -4.63 -3.68
N MET A 55 5.71 -4.83 -2.96
CA MET A 55 4.94 -3.74 -2.37
C MET A 55 5.78 -2.95 -1.34
N GLU A 56 6.50 -3.63 -0.45
CA GLU A 56 7.39 -3.01 0.54
C GLU A 56 8.49 -2.19 -0.11
N ARG A 57 9.03 -2.66 -1.25
CA ARG A 57 9.99 -1.89 -2.03
C ARG A 57 9.38 -0.60 -2.59
N CYS A 58 8.16 -0.66 -3.15
CA CYS A 58 7.45 0.54 -3.61
C CYS A 58 7.17 1.50 -2.46
N TYR A 59 6.76 0.98 -1.29
CA TYR A 59 6.56 1.77 -0.08
C TYR A 59 7.85 2.49 0.32
N ARG A 60 8.98 1.77 0.42
CA ARG A 60 10.26 2.38 0.76
C ARG A 60 10.71 3.42 -0.26
N GLN A 61 10.43 3.22 -1.54
CA GLN A 61 10.73 4.20 -2.58
C GLN A 61 9.93 5.50 -2.40
N ALA A 62 8.66 5.42 -2.04
CA ALA A 62 7.80 6.59 -1.83
C ALA A 62 8.07 7.32 -0.50
N PHE A 63 8.25 6.56 0.59
CA PHE A 63 8.34 7.12 1.95
C PHE A 63 9.78 7.26 2.47
N GLY A 64 10.77 6.70 1.79
CA GLY A 64 12.17 6.72 2.22
C GLY A 64 12.48 5.85 3.45
N ARG A 65 11.53 5.00 3.89
CA ARG A 65 11.65 4.14 5.07
C ARG A 65 10.86 2.85 4.89
N ASP A 66 11.21 1.82 5.66
CA ASP A 66 10.49 0.55 5.61
C ASP A 66 9.10 0.69 6.23
N ILE A 67 8.15 -0.10 5.73
CA ILE A 67 6.76 -0.11 6.20
C ILE A 67 6.64 -0.49 7.68
N SER A 68 7.58 -1.29 8.19
CA SER A 68 7.67 -1.66 9.60
C SER A 68 8.02 -0.49 10.51
N ALA A 69 8.64 0.57 9.98
CA ALA A 69 8.88 1.79 10.74
C ALA A 69 7.59 2.56 11.03
N ASP A 70 6.57 2.42 10.17
CA ASP A 70 5.28 3.10 10.31
C ASP A 70 4.21 2.23 10.99
N PHE A 71 4.22 0.91 10.77
CA PHE A 71 3.18 0.00 11.24
C PHE A 71 3.68 -1.11 12.18
N GLY A 72 4.97 -1.08 12.54
CA GLY A 72 5.62 -2.07 13.41
C GLY A 72 6.07 -3.35 12.67
N ALA A 73 6.92 -4.14 13.32
CA ALA A 73 7.48 -5.37 12.76
C ALA A 73 6.41 -6.42 12.36
N HIS A 74 5.25 -6.40 13.02
CA HIS A 74 4.15 -7.32 12.78
C HIS A 74 3.00 -6.71 11.98
N TRP A 75 3.27 -5.68 11.18
CA TRP A 75 2.24 -4.96 10.42
C TRP A 75 1.33 -5.88 9.57
N ARG A 76 1.86 -6.99 9.05
CA ARG A 76 1.09 -7.99 8.28
C ARG A 76 -0.02 -8.68 9.08
N ALA A 77 0.06 -8.69 10.41
CA ALA A 77 -1.03 -9.19 11.26
C ALA A 77 -2.24 -8.24 11.27
N PHE A 78 -2.02 -6.94 11.04
CA PHE A 78 -3.07 -5.92 10.96
C PHE A 78 -3.56 -5.69 9.52
N PHE A 79 -2.73 -6.03 8.54
CA PHE A 79 -3.04 -5.98 7.11
C PHE A 79 -2.74 -7.35 6.48
N PRO A 80 -3.56 -8.37 6.77
CA PRO A 80 -3.37 -9.70 6.19
C PRO A 80 -3.56 -9.64 4.68
N PHE A 81 -2.92 -10.55 3.93
CA PHE A 81 -3.11 -10.64 2.48
C PHE A 81 -4.60 -10.74 2.14
N PRO A 82 -5.10 -10.00 1.13
CA PRO A 82 -4.39 -9.13 0.19
C PRO A 82 -4.32 -7.64 0.60
N GLN A 83 -4.60 -7.29 1.86
CA GLN A 83 -4.80 -5.90 2.26
C GLN A 83 -3.55 -5.04 2.14
N ILE A 84 -3.73 -3.83 1.61
CA ILE A 84 -2.66 -2.83 1.47
C ILE A 84 -2.79 -1.80 2.59
N PRO A 85 -1.72 -1.56 3.38
CA PRO A 85 -1.70 -0.53 4.43
C PRO A 85 -1.62 0.87 3.82
N ALA A 86 -2.76 1.37 3.33
CA ALA A 86 -2.86 2.63 2.60
C ALA A 86 -3.54 3.72 3.44
N MET A 87 -2.99 3.96 4.64
CA MET A 87 -3.53 4.95 5.58
C MET A 87 -3.00 6.34 5.24
N ALA A 88 -3.91 7.30 4.99
CA ALA A 88 -3.53 8.71 4.87
C ALA A 88 -3.05 9.26 6.22
N ARG A 89 -2.08 10.18 6.18
CA ARG A 89 -1.70 10.93 7.38
C ARG A 89 -2.90 11.78 7.81
N ARG A 90 -3.23 11.76 9.10
CA ARG A 90 -4.31 12.58 9.64
C ARG A 90 -4.04 14.04 9.31
N ALA A 91 -5.00 14.71 8.68
CA ALA A 91 -4.92 16.15 8.46
C ALA A 91 -4.76 16.88 9.81
N PRO A 92 -3.93 17.94 9.90
CA PRO A 92 -3.83 18.74 11.11
C PRO A 92 -5.20 19.37 11.40
N VAL A 93 -5.79 18.98 12.53
CA VAL A 93 -7.05 19.57 13.02
C VAL A 93 -6.67 20.76 13.89
N TYR A 94 -6.96 21.96 13.42
CA TYR A 94 -6.87 23.16 14.24
C TYR A 94 -8.23 23.39 14.94
N PRO A 95 -8.28 23.47 16.28
CA PRO A 95 -9.52 23.82 16.95
C PRO A 95 -9.93 25.23 16.53
N SER A 96 -11.17 25.39 16.07
CA SER A 96 -11.74 26.68 15.65
C SER A 96 -12.27 27.51 16.82
N THR A 97 -12.13 27.01 18.05
CA THR A 97 -12.53 27.66 19.30
C THR A 97 -11.32 27.68 20.23
N ALA A 98 -11.03 28.86 20.78
CA ALA A 98 -10.14 28.98 21.93
C ALA A 98 -10.90 28.50 23.18
N ASP A 99 -10.20 27.81 24.09
CA ASP A 99 -10.72 27.48 25.44
C ASP A 99 -11.17 28.74 26.19
#